data_AF-A0AAD9KM33-F1
#
_entry.id   AF-A0AAD9KM33-F1
#
_cell.length_a   1.000
_cell.length_b   1.000
_cell.length_c   1.000
_cell.angle_alpha   90.00
_cell.angle_beta   90.00
_cell.angle_gamma   90.00
#
_symmetry.space_group_name_H-M   'P 1'
#
loop_
_entity.id
_entity.type
_entity.pdbx_description
1 polymer ?
#
loop_
_entity_poly.entity_id
_entity_poly.type
_entity_poly.pdbx_seq_one_letter_code
_entity_poly.pdbx_strand_id
1 'polypeptide(L)'
;MASTIIQVYIKQILESFFHHHSQVRMIALSVITLILRQGLVHPVQIVPYLISMGTDSDSTIRAKADQQVQELDKKYPGFIQIKAMQGIKMSYRLQEILQQDPSEPIRGIRTDDDNIISLNSFIYSLIRSNRGQRRAMLQSLLNMFDETGKATLSELIYMADNMAFLPYQVQDEPLYIIHQIDIIVSVSGSNILQSYKEVFFPGAADDDRAKLEDDDDKGLNTLLERMPEDTTALPNLFMMSQGCILLLMLKQHLKELYRFTDSKIHRYSPTEQAKVWDKPLTGKAKMTFNPSQAMDLDRETPKTCHKKMTPKLRYPDDDDDIPPPPSQSSHGTPAAAGTPSGGQAGGDALDAAQGGPETGESQDSKPVAVIDLSGDGDGDNGGRKVEIRKAPSSLMAYHKRSMSSHHRHGRTSKSSSLSSKPHKHKKKKRRWHYSEDDDEEDDSEDSDYVV
;
A
#
# COMPACT_ATOMS: atom_id res chain seq x y z
N MET A 1 -2.14 -26.37 -26.78
CA MET A 1 -0.94 -27.10 -26.32
C MET A 1 -0.13 -26.28 -25.32
N ALA A 2 0.86 -25.47 -25.70
CA ALA A 2 1.76 -24.82 -24.73
C ALA A 2 1.03 -24.01 -23.63
N SER A 3 0.12 -23.11 -24.00
CA SER A 3 -0.72 -22.36 -23.04
C SER A 3 -1.54 -23.30 -22.14
N THR A 4 -2.17 -24.32 -22.71
CA THR A 4 -2.95 -25.35 -21.99
C THR A 4 -2.12 -26.06 -20.91
N ILE A 5 -0.89 -26.46 -21.24
CA ILE A 5 0.03 -27.14 -20.29
C ILE A 5 0.40 -26.18 -19.15
N ILE A 6 0.71 -24.92 -19.47
CA ILE A 6 1.06 -23.92 -18.46
C ILE A 6 -0.13 -23.61 -17.54
N GLN A 7 -1.36 -23.50 -18.06
CA GLN A 7 -2.55 -23.28 -17.24
C GLN A 7 -2.85 -24.42 -16.26
N VAL A 8 -2.49 -25.66 -16.60
CA VAL A 8 -2.60 -26.81 -15.66
C VAL A 8 -1.58 -26.74 -14.54
N TYR A 9 -0.33 -26.34 -14.83
CA TYR A 9 0.79 -26.40 -13.87
C TYR A 9 1.16 -25.05 -13.21
N ILE A 10 0.52 -23.94 -13.58
CA ILE A 10 0.89 -22.59 -13.09
C ILE A 10 0.85 -22.50 -11.57
N LYS A 11 -0.11 -23.16 -10.91
CA LYS A 11 -0.25 -23.16 -9.45
C LYS A 11 0.96 -23.80 -8.76
N GLN A 12 1.47 -24.91 -9.29
CA GLN A 12 2.63 -25.63 -8.77
C GLN A 12 3.95 -24.90 -9.10
N ILE A 13 4.03 -24.25 -10.27
CA ILE A 13 5.17 -23.40 -10.65
C ILE A 13 5.27 -22.19 -9.72
N LEU A 14 4.15 -21.53 -9.42
CA LEU A 14 4.09 -20.40 -8.49
C LEU A 14 4.38 -20.84 -7.05
N GLU A 15 3.85 -21.96 -6.59
CA GLU A 15 4.13 -22.47 -5.24
C GLU A 15 5.60 -22.92 -5.08
N SER A 16 6.32 -23.22 -6.18
CA SER A 16 7.77 -23.46 -6.16
C SER A 16 8.61 -22.23 -5.79
N PHE A 17 7.99 -21.04 -5.70
CA PHE A 17 8.61 -19.85 -5.09
C PHE A 17 8.78 -20.03 -3.57
N PHE A 18 7.94 -20.83 -2.92
CA PHE A 18 7.97 -21.08 -1.47
C PHE A 18 8.80 -22.32 -1.09
N HIS A 19 9.96 -22.46 -1.73
CA HIS A 19 10.87 -23.59 -1.52
C HIS A 19 12.20 -23.13 -0.88
N HIS A 20 12.66 -23.81 0.18
CA HIS A 20 13.87 -23.43 0.94
C HIS A 20 15.13 -23.23 0.06
N HIS A 21 15.31 -24.05 -0.99
CA HIS A 21 16.49 -24.01 -1.84
C HIS A 21 16.41 -22.94 -2.95
N SER A 22 17.32 -21.96 -2.93
CA SER A 22 17.28 -20.77 -3.82
C SER A 22 17.30 -21.09 -5.31
N GLN A 23 18.03 -22.13 -5.75
CA GLN A 23 18.04 -22.52 -7.17
C GLN A 23 16.65 -22.93 -7.68
N VAL A 24 15.79 -23.52 -6.84
CA VAL A 24 14.41 -23.88 -7.24
C VAL A 24 13.59 -22.63 -7.48
N ARG A 25 13.68 -21.65 -6.56
CA ARG A 25 13.03 -20.33 -6.69
C ARG A 25 13.52 -19.57 -7.93
N MET A 26 14.83 -19.59 -8.19
CA MET A 26 15.45 -19.02 -9.41
C MET A 26 14.94 -19.66 -10.71
N ILE A 27 14.79 -20.98 -10.74
CA ILE A 27 14.25 -21.70 -11.91
C ILE A 27 12.78 -21.37 -12.09
N ALA A 28 11.98 -21.41 -11.02
CA ALA A 28 10.56 -21.05 -11.05
C ALA A 28 10.35 -19.60 -11.52
N LEU A 29 11.10 -18.64 -10.99
CA LEU A 29 11.09 -17.24 -11.43
C LEU A 29 11.45 -17.12 -12.92
N SER A 30 12.46 -17.85 -13.39
CA SER A 30 12.87 -17.84 -14.81
C SER A 30 11.79 -18.42 -15.73
N VAL A 31 11.06 -19.45 -15.28
CA VAL A 31 9.89 -20.00 -15.99
C VAL A 31 8.74 -18.98 -16.02
N ILE A 32 8.46 -18.31 -14.90
CA ILE A 32 7.45 -17.25 -14.82
C ILE A 32 7.77 -16.07 -15.75
N THR A 33 9.03 -15.62 -15.82
CA THR A 33 9.47 -14.60 -16.80
C THR A 33 9.19 -15.03 -18.24
N LEU A 34 9.42 -16.29 -18.59
CA LEU A 34 9.11 -16.80 -19.93
C LEU A 34 7.60 -16.87 -20.20
N ILE A 35 6.77 -17.20 -19.20
CA ILE A 35 5.31 -17.23 -19.28
C ILE A 35 4.74 -15.82 -19.48
N LEU A 36 5.22 -14.85 -18.70
CA LEU A 36 4.82 -13.44 -18.76
C LEU A 36 5.22 -12.80 -20.10
N ARG A 37 6.47 -13.03 -20.56
CA ARG A 37 6.97 -12.50 -21.83
C ARG A 37 6.18 -13.03 -23.03
N GLN A 38 5.64 -14.24 -22.95
CA GLN A 38 4.81 -14.86 -23.99
C GLN A 38 3.30 -14.60 -23.82
N GLY A 39 2.87 -13.94 -22.73
CA GLY A 39 1.47 -13.62 -22.48
C GLY A 39 0.56 -14.84 -22.25
N LEU A 40 1.10 -15.97 -21.78
CA LEU A 40 0.39 -17.26 -21.73
C LEU A 40 -0.57 -17.41 -20.52
N VAL A 41 -0.46 -16.51 -19.54
CA VAL A 41 -1.26 -16.43 -18.30
C VAL A 41 -1.53 -14.96 -17.98
N HIS A 42 -2.72 -14.64 -17.46
CA HIS A 42 -3.06 -13.28 -17.03
C HIS A 42 -2.23 -12.88 -15.79
N PRO A 43 -1.48 -11.76 -15.82
CA PRO A 43 -0.41 -11.51 -14.85
C PRO A 43 -0.87 -11.17 -13.43
N VAL A 44 -2.14 -10.80 -13.23
CA VAL A 44 -2.65 -10.38 -11.91
C VAL A 44 -2.49 -11.46 -10.83
N GLN A 45 -2.57 -12.75 -11.20
CA GLN A 45 -2.36 -13.87 -10.27
C GLN A 45 -0.87 -14.12 -9.95
N ILE A 46 0.05 -13.53 -10.72
CA ILE A 46 1.50 -13.71 -10.63
C ILE A 46 2.14 -12.57 -9.82
N VAL A 47 1.55 -11.37 -9.85
CA VAL A 47 2.04 -10.17 -9.13
C VAL A 47 2.36 -10.44 -7.64
N PRO A 48 1.49 -11.07 -6.82
CA PRO A 48 1.80 -11.33 -5.41
C PRO A 48 3.07 -12.18 -5.20
N TYR A 49 3.27 -13.20 -6.05
CA TYR A 49 4.43 -14.08 -5.99
C TYR A 49 5.72 -13.33 -6.35
N LEU A 50 5.68 -12.46 -7.37
CA LEU A 50 6.84 -11.62 -7.72
C LEU A 50 7.18 -10.60 -6.62
N ILE A 51 6.17 -9.97 -6.00
CA ILE A 51 6.39 -9.08 -4.84
C ILE A 51 7.07 -9.85 -3.70
N SER A 52 6.65 -11.09 -3.41
CA SER A 52 7.32 -11.91 -2.40
C SER A 52 8.79 -12.19 -2.71
N MET A 53 9.14 -12.47 -3.98
CA MET A 53 10.54 -12.70 -4.40
C MET A 53 11.43 -11.46 -4.32
N GLY A 54 10.87 -10.24 -4.35
CA GLY A 54 11.59 -9.01 -4.02
C GLY A 54 12.15 -9.00 -2.60
N THR A 55 11.64 -9.86 -1.71
CA THR A 55 12.10 -9.98 -0.32
C THR A 55 13.14 -11.08 -0.07
N ASP A 56 13.55 -11.85 -1.07
CA ASP A 56 14.45 -13.01 -0.91
C ASP A 56 15.80 -12.69 -0.23
N SER A 57 16.41 -13.73 0.35
CA SER A 57 17.83 -13.80 0.73
C SER A 57 18.80 -13.50 -0.44
N ASP A 58 18.59 -14.09 -1.62
CA ASP A 58 19.47 -13.99 -2.78
C ASP A 58 19.21 -12.69 -3.56
N SER A 59 20.22 -11.83 -3.66
CA SER A 59 20.13 -10.55 -4.38
C SER A 59 19.84 -10.72 -5.88
N THR A 60 20.19 -11.86 -6.46
CA THR A 60 19.91 -12.22 -7.86
C THR A 60 18.46 -12.61 -8.08
N ILE A 61 17.79 -13.18 -7.05
CA ILE A 61 16.34 -13.39 -7.06
C ILE A 61 15.64 -12.03 -6.98
N ARG A 62 15.99 -11.20 -5.98
CA ARG A 62 15.40 -9.88 -5.78
C ARG A 62 15.44 -9.01 -7.04
N ALA A 63 16.65 -8.78 -7.59
CA ALA A 63 16.83 -7.90 -8.74
C ALA A 63 16.03 -8.35 -9.98
N LYS A 64 15.87 -9.66 -10.20
CA LYS A 64 15.03 -10.20 -11.27
C LYS A 64 13.53 -10.05 -10.97
N ALA A 65 13.11 -10.30 -9.74
CA ALA A 65 11.73 -10.14 -9.32
C ALA A 65 11.28 -8.68 -9.43
N ASP A 66 12.08 -7.75 -8.90
CA ASP A 66 11.86 -6.30 -8.95
C ASP A 66 11.79 -5.79 -10.39
N GLN A 67 12.68 -6.29 -11.28
CA GLN A 67 12.60 -6.01 -12.72
C GLN A 67 11.25 -6.46 -13.31
N GLN A 68 10.80 -7.68 -13.00
CA GLN A 68 9.52 -8.19 -13.51
C GLN A 68 8.30 -7.45 -12.94
N VAL A 69 8.31 -7.06 -11.67
CA VAL A 69 7.28 -6.19 -11.09
C VAL A 69 7.26 -4.83 -11.80
N GLN A 70 8.43 -4.23 -12.09
CA GLN A 70 8.50 -2.95 -12.80
C GLN A 70 8.09 -3.05 -14.28
N GLU A 71 8.37 -4.17 -14.95
CA GLU A 71 7.87 -4.46 -16.30
C GLU A 71 6.34 -4.63 -16.32
N LEU A 72 5.76 -5.23 -15.28
CA LEU A 72 4.32 -5.37 -15.13
C LEU A 72 3.63 -4.03 -14.82
N ASP A 73 4.17 -3.21 -13.92
CA ASP A 73 3.62 -1.87 -13.60
C ASP A 73 3.51 -0.99 -14.84
N LYS A 74 4.58 -0.93 -15.65
CA LYS A 74 4.63 -0.17 -16.91
C LYS A 74 3.66 -0.68 -17.98
N LYS A 75 3.32 -1.97 -17.97
CA LYS A 75 2.50 -2.63 -19.00
C LYS A 75 1.04 -2.77 -18.59
N TYR A 76 0.75 -2.83 -17.30
CA TYR A 76 -0.56 -3.01 -16.70
C TYR A 76 -0.73 -2.11 -15.45
N PRO A 77 -0.79 -0.77 -15.62
CA PRO A 77 -0.95 0.15 -14.48
C PRO A 77 -2.17 -0.19 -13.62
N GLY A 78 -2.01 -0.17 -12.30
CA GLY A 78 -3.06 -0.57 -11.34
C GLY A 78 -2.95 -2.00 -10.83
N PHE A 79 -2.35 -2.93 -11.59
CA PHE A 79 -2.25 -4.35 -11.18
C PHE A 79 -1.34 -4.55 -9.97
N ILE A 80 -0.30 -3.72 -9.82
CA ILE A 80 0.62 -3.78 -8.69
C ILE A 80 -0.07 -3.32 -7.41
N GLN A 81 -0.93 -2.31 -7.52
CA GLN A 81 -1.64 -1.67 -6.41
C GLN A 81 -2.70 -2.59 -5.82
N ILE A 82 -3.59 -3.14 -6.66
CA ILE A 82 -4.67 -4.05 -6.20
C ILE A 82 -4.14 -5.36 -5.61
N LYS A 83 -2.89 -5.74 -5.91
CA LYS A 83 -2.24 -6.95 -5.38
C LYS A 83 -1.10 -6.69 -4.40
N ALA A 84 -0.85 -5.42 -4.01
CA ALA A 84 0.23 -5.05 -3.11
C ALA A 84 0.13 -5.75 -1.76
N MET A 85 -1.02 -5.66 -1.08
CA MET A 85 -1.19 -6.27 0.25
C MET A 85 -1.11 -7.81 0.21
N GLN A 86 -1.65 -8.45 -0.84
CA GLN A 86 -1.51 -9.89 -1.05
C GLN A 86 -0.04 -10.29 -1.22
N GLY A 87 0.74 -9.51 -1.98
CA GLY A 87 2.18 -9.70 -2.13
C GLY A 87 2.98 -9.51 -0.84
N ILE A 88 2.55 -8.62 0.05
CA ILE A 88 3.22 -8.37 1.34
C ILE A 88 2.90 -9.47 2.37
N LYS A 89 1.67 -9.97 2.43
CA LYS A 89 1.36 -11.19 3.23
C LYS A 89 2.14 -12.40 2.71
N MET A 90 2.30 -12.51 1.40
CA MET A 90 3.12 -13.54 0.78
C MET A 90 4.63 -13.34 0.95
N SER A 91 5.10 -12.10 1.18
CA SER A 91 6.50 -11.86 1.52
C SER A 91 6.84 -12.26 2.96
N TYR A 92 5.91 -12.07 3.91
CA TYR A 92 6.00 -12.67 5.25
C TYR A 92 6.09 -14.21 5.16
N ARG A 93 5.17 -14.86 4.43
CA ARG A 93 5.19 -16.32 4.20
C ARG A 93 6.52 -16.82 3.61
N LEU A 94 7.18 -16.01 2.76
CA LEU A 94 8.51 -16.36 2.27
C LEU A 94 9.54 -16.34 3.42
N GLN A 95 9.53 -15.33 4.29
CA GLN A 95 10.48 -15.26 5.39
C GLN A 95 10.30 -16.41 6.39
N GLU A 96 9.07 -16.87 6.67
CA GLU A 96 8.81 -18.10 7.46
C GLU A 96 9.53 -19.33 6.90
N ILE A 97 9.74 -19.38 5.59
CA ILE A 97 10.36 -20.50 4.87
C ILE A 97 11.87 -20.28 4.67
N LEU A 98 12.35 -19.03 4.69
CA LEU A 98 13.78 -18.70 4.62
C LEU A 98 14.44 -18.56 6.01
N GLN A 99 13.64 -18.57 7.08
CA GLN A 99 14.09 -18.52 8.47
C GLN A 99 15.03 -19.71 8.80
N GLN A 100 16.20 -19.39 9.38
CA GLN A 100 17.21 -20.38 9.76
C GLN A 100 17.00 -20.89 11.19
N ASP A 101 16.70 -19.99 12.12
CA ASP A 101 16.38 -20.30 13.51
C ASP A 101 14.91 -19.93 13.79
N PRO A 102 14.02 -20.91 14.03
CA PRO A 102 12.61 -20.66 14.31
C PRO A 102 12.31 -19.88 15.59
N SER A 103 13.22 -19.87 16.58
CA SER A 103 12.97 -19.18 17.85
C SER A 103 12.94 -17.66 17.68
N GLU A 104 13.79 -17.11 16.83
CA GLU A 104 13.83 -15.67 16.55
C GLU A 104 12.54 -15.16 15.87
N PRO A 105 12.16 -13.88 16.07
CA PRO A 105 10.99 -13.29 15.43
C PRO A 105 11.31 -12.88 13.99
N ILE A 106 10.32 -12.99 13.11
CA ILE A 106 10.49 -12.68 11.68
C ILE A 106 10.47 -11.16 11.48
N ARG A 107 11.64 -10.57 11.25
CA ARG A 107 11.81 -9.13 11.07
C ARG A 107 11.43 -8.66 9.67
N GLY A 108 10.80 -7.50 9.57
CA GLY A 108 10.38 -6.84 8.32
C GLY A 108 11.47 -6.05 7.61
N ILE A 109 12.74 -6.27 7.96
CA ILE A 109 13.91 -5.49 7.53
C ILE A 109 15.07 -6.35 7.05
N ARG A 110 15.95 -5.76 6.24
CA ARG A 110 17.32 -6.24 5.99
C ARG A 110 18.33 -5.15 6.31
N THR A 111 19.57 -5.53 6.59
CA THR A 111 20.72 -4.62 6.67
C THR A 111 21.57 -4.75 5.41
N ASP A 112 21.96 -3.62 4.79
CA ASP A 112 22.73 -3.56 3.55
C ASP A 112 23.70 -2.36 3.64
N ASP A 113 25.02 -2.62 3.64
CA ASP A 113 26.10 -1.64 3.88
C ASP A 113 25.82 -0.65 5.04
N ASP A 114 25.59 -1.17 6.26
CA ASP A 114 25.19 -0.45 7.49
C ASP A 114 23.82 0.29 7.44
N ASN A 115 23.06 0.20 6.34
CA ASN A 115 21.72 0.79 6.23
C ASN A 115 20.64 -0.25 6.55
N ILE A 116 19.64 0.12 7.35
CA ILE A 116 18.45 -0.70 7.57
C ILE A 116 17.40 -0.34 6.52
N ILE A 117 16.89 -1.35 5.81
CA ILE A 117 15.96 -1.19 4.68
C ILE A 117 14.76 -2.12 4.89
N SER A 118 13.54 -1.57 4.82
CA SER A 118 12.30 -2.34 4.81
C SER A 118 12.29 -3.36 3.67
N LEU A 119 11.90 -4.62 3.96
CA LEU A 119 11.89 -5.69 2.96
C LEU A 119 10.96 -5.36 1.77
N ASN A 120 9.84 -4.69 2.03
CA ASN A 120 8.86 -4.28 1.03
C ASN A 120 9.06 -2.82 0.56
N SER A 121 10.26 -2.27 0.73
CA SER A 121 10.62 -0.91 0.28
C SER A 121 10.47 -0.69 -1.24
N PHE A 122 10.81 -1.69 -2.07
CA PHE A 122 10.70 -1.59 -3.52
C PHE A 122 9.25 -1.46 -4.00
N ILE A 123 8.35 -2.36 -3.55
CA ILE A 123 6.92 -2.31 -3.88
C ILE A 123 6.29 -0.97 -3.43
N TYR A 124 6.66 -0.44 -2.26
CA TYR A 124 6.23 0.89 -1.85
C TYR A 124 6.74 1.99 -2.79
N SER A 125 8.00 1.93 -3.22
CA SER A 125 8.60 2.96 -4.09
C SER A 125 7.86 3.15 -5.42
N LEU A 126 7.26 2.09 -5.96
CA LEU A 126 6.42 2.14 -7.17
C LEU A 126 5.10 2.90 -6.90
N ILE A 127 4.36 2.48 -5.86
CA ILE A 127 3.01 3.00 -5.59
C ILE A 127 2.99 4.40 -4.92
N ARG A 128 4.08 4.79 -4.24
CA ARG A 128 4.19 6.01 -3.42
C ARG A 128 3.91 7.31 -4.20
N SER A 129 4.11 7.28 -5.51
CA SER A 129 3.89 8.41 -6.43
C SER A 129 2.44 8.91 -6.43
N ASN A 130 1.46 8.03 -6.20
CA ASN A 130 0.04 8.39 -6.17
C ASN A 130 -0.46 8.43 -4.72
N ARG A 131 -0.85 9.61 -4.21
CA ARG A 131 -1.32 9.82 -2.82
C ARG A 131 -2.45 8.86 -2.41
N GLY A 132 -3.37 8.55 -3.32
CA GLY A 132 -4.49 7.64 -3.05
C GLY A 132 -4.03 6.19 -2.91
N GLN A 133 -3.27 5.69 -3.88
CA GLN A 133 -2.74 4.31 -3.88
C GLN A 133 -1.78 4.08 -2.70
N ARG A 134 -0.93 5.07 -2.41
CA ARG A 134 -0.06 5.13 -1.23
C ARG A 134 -0.85 4.98 0.06
N ARG A 135 -1.87 5.82 0.28
CA ARG A 135 -2.72 5.74 1.47
C ARG A 135 -3.49 4.43 1.57
N ALA A 136 -3.99 3.88 0.45
CA ALA A 136 -4.68 2.60 0.45
C ALA A 136 -3.78 1.43 0.93
N MET A 137 -2.51 1.38 0.51
CA MET A 137 -1.56 0.38 1.03
C MET A 137 -1.23 0.62 2.50
N LEU A 138 -0.98 1.87 2.91
CA LEU A 138 -0.69 2.18 4.32
C LEU A 138 -1.89 1.85 5.23
N GLN A 139 -3.12 2.11 4.78
CA GLN A 139 -4.33 1.69 5.47
C GLN A 139 -4.44 0.16 5.54
N SER A 140 -4.15 -0.54 4.44
CA SER A 140 -4.17 -2.02 4.41
C SER A 140 -3.16 -2.65 5.37
N LEU A 141 -2.01 -2.00 5.60
CA LEU A 141 -1.01 -2.42 6.58
C LEU A 141 -1.48 -2.14 8.03
N LEU A 142 -2.15 -1.01 8.26
CA LEU A 142 -2.62 -0.62 9.60
C LEU A 142 -3.87 -1.40 10.04
N ASN A 143 -4.79 -1.72 9.12
CA ASN A 143 -5.97 -2.54 9.40
C ASN A 143 -5.60 -3.93 9.94
N MET A 144 -4.42 -4.48 9.63
CA MET A 144 -3.92 -5.73 10.21
C MET A 144 -3.89 -5.74 11.75
N PHE A 145 -3.70 -4.58 12.37
CA PHE A 145 -3.63 -4.41 13.82
C PHE A 145 -5.01 -4.24 14.48
N ASP A 146 -6.05 -4.01 13.66
CA ASP A 146 -7.44 -3.79 14.10
C ASP A 146 -8.32 -5.04 13.82
N GLU A 147 -7.95 -5.83 12.81
CA GLU A 147 -8.60 -7.12 12.46
C GLU A 147 -8.31 -8.23 13.48
N THR A 148 -8.93 -8.09 14.65
CA THR A 148 -8.91 -9.00 15.82
C THR A 148 -8.89 -10.48 15.42
N GLY A 149 -7.90 -11.21 15.92
CA GLY A 149 -7.80 -12.67 15.78
C GLY A 149 -7.40 -13.20 14.40
N LYS A 150 -7.09 -12.34 13.41
CA LYS A 150 -6.68 -12.78 12.06
C LYS A 150 -5.16 -12.79 11.82
N ALA A 151 -4.40 -12.02 12.59
CA ALA A 151 -2.95 -11.87 12.44
C ALA A 151 -2.19 -12.37 13.67
N THR A 152 -1.02 -12.96 13.45
CA THR A 152 -0.09 -13.39 14.51
C THR A 152 0.82 -12.25 14.98
N LEU A 153 1.44 -12.39 16.16
CA LEU A 153 2.36 -11.37 16.68
C LEU A 153 3.59 -11.20 15.77
N SER A 154 4.17 -12.31 15.31
CA SER A 154 5.19 -12.36 14.24
C SER A 154 4.79 -11.55 12.98
N GLU A 155 3.57 -11.74 12.45
CA GLU A 155 3.08 -10.93 11.32
C GLU A 155 2.99 -9.44 11.65
N LEU A 156 2.48 -9.07 12.84
CA LEU A 156 2.37 -7.67 13.24
C LEU A 156 3.75 -7.01 13.41
N ILE A 157 4.72 -7.72 14.00
CA ILE A 157 6.13 -7.29 14.08
C ILE A 157 6.70 -7.04 12.69
N TYR A 158 6.49 -7.99 11.76
CA TYR A 158 6.91 -7.85 10.37
C TYR A 158 6.28 -6.63 9.67
N MET A 159 4.97 -6.38 9.85
CA MET A 159 4.31 -5.21 9.25
C MET A 159 4.79 -3.90 9.87
N ALA A 160 4.99 -3.85 11.19
CA ALA A 160 5.49 -2.68 11.91
C ALA A 160 6.93 -2.31 11.50
N ASP A 161 7.83 -3.31 11.42
CA ASP A 161 9.17 -3.16 10.87
C ASP A 161 9.16 -2.62 9.44
N ASN A 162 8.30 -3.19 8.58
CA ASN A 162 8.21 -2.74 7.20
C ASN A 162 7.82 -1.26 7.14
N MET A 163 6.83 -0.83 7.92
CA MET A 163 6.39 0.57 8.02
C MET A 163 7.46 1.50 8.61
N ALA A 164 8.15 1.09 9.69
CA ALA A 164 9.20 1.92 10.32
C ALA A 164 10.31 2.34 9.34
N PHE A 165 10.63 1.49 8.35
CA PHE A 165 11.71 1.70 7.39
C PHE A 165 11.25 1.80 5.92
N LEU A 166 9.98 2.12 5.65
CA LEU A 166 9.56 2.46 4.28
C LEU A 166 10.27 3.75 3.82
N PRO A 167 10.65 3.86 2.52
CA PRO A 167 11.31 5.05 2.00
C PRO A 167 10.31 6.19 1.79
N TYR A 168 9.89 6.85 2.88
CA TYR A 168 9.06 8.05 2.83
C TYR A 168 9.81 9.24 2.23
N GLN A 169 9.13 10.06 1.44
CA GLN A 169 9.68 11.26 0.77
C GLN A 169 9.09 12.56 1.30
N VAL A 170 7.79 12.61 1.57
CA VAL A 170 7.07 13.82 2.00
C VAL A 170 6.33 13.64 3.33
N GLN A 171 6.10 14.75 4.03
CA GLN A 171 5.57 14.77 5.39
C GLN A 171 4.15 14.18 5.52
N ASP A 172 3.32 14.25 4.47
CA ASP A 172 2.01 13.58 4.39
C ASP A 172 2.09 12.05 4.65
N GLU A 173 3.23 11.40 4.41
CA GLU A 173 3.34 9.93 4.50
C GLU A 173 3.40 9.42 5.96
N PRO A 174 4.42 9.75 6.78
CA PRO A 174 4.45 9.35 8.18
C PRO A 174 3.38 10.05 9.04
N LEU A 175 2.93 11.27 8.67
CA LEU A 175 1.83 11.93 9.40
C LEU A 175 0.48 11.21 9.19
N TYR A 176 0.20 10.68 7.99
CA TYR A 176 -0.98 9.85 7.76
C TYR A 176 -0.98 8.62 8.67
N ILE A 177 0.19 7.96 8.82
CA ILE A 177 0.35 6.76 9.65
C ILE A 177 0.15 7.08 11.12
N ILE A 178 0.80 8.15 11.63
CA ILE A 178 0.64 8.58 13.03
C ILE A 178 -0.83 8.93 13.34
N HIS A 179 -1.50 9.67 12.45
CA HIS A 179 -2.91 10.03 12.60
C HIS A 179 -3.83 8.80 12.60
N GLN A 180 -3.59 7.84 11.71
CA GLN A 180 -4.38 6.61 11.64
C GLN A 180 -4.11 5.66 12.82
N ILE A 181 -2.88 5.64 13.34
CA ILE A 181 -2.55 4.97 14.61
C ILE A 181 -3.36 5.58 15.77
N ASP A 182 -3.46 6.91 15.83
CA ASP A 182 -4.21 7.58 16.90
C ASP A 182 -5.72 7.29 16.84
N ILE A 183 -6.29 7.10 15.65
CA ILE A 183 -7.67 6.61 15.49
C ILE A 183 -7.80 5.17 16.00
N ILE A 184 -6.95 4.25 15.55
CA ILE A 184 -7.02 2.82 15.89
C ILE A 184 -6.80 2.62 17.40
N VAL A 185 -5.79 3.25 17.98
CA VAL A 185 -5.49 3.10 19.42
C VAL A 185 -6.55 3.78 20.29
N SER A 186 -7.15 4.89 19.86
CA SER A 186 -8.26 5.53 20.58
C SER A 186 -9.49 4.61 20.66
N VAL A 187 -9.94 4.07 19.53
CA VAL A 187 -11.13 3.18 19.48
C VAL A 187 -10.82 1.82 20.12
N SER A 188 -9.84 1.11 19.56
CA SER A 188 -9.60 -0.29 19.91
C SER A 188 -8.87 -0.43 21.24
N GLY A 189 -8.04 0.54 21.64
CA GLY A 189 -7.48 0.60 23.00
C GLY A 189 -8.56 0.79 24.08
N SER A 190 -9.53 1.67 23.85
CA SER A 190 -10.68 1.84 24.77
C SER A 190 -11.50 0.55 24.91
N ASN A 191 -11.76 -0.13 23.78
CA ASN A 191 -12.48 -1.42 23.77
C ASN A 191 -11.70 -2.52 24.51
N ILE A 192 -10.38 -2.58 24.35
CA ILE A 192 -9.50 -3.54 25.05
C ILE A 192 -9.51 -3.27 26.56
N LEU A 193 -9.36 -2.01 27.00
CA LEU A 193 -9.41 -1.64 28.41
C LEU A 193 -10.76 -1.97 29.05
N GLN A 194 -11.87 -1.66 28.36
CA GLN A 194 -13.21 -2.03 28.82
C GLN A 194 -13.38 -3.55 28.90
N SER A 195 -12.87 -4.31 27.92
CA SER A 195 -12.93 -5.77 27.93
C SER A 195 -12.14 -6.37 29.10
N TYR A 196 -10.96 -5.84 29.42
CA TYR A 196 -10.22 -6.24 30.62
C TYR A 196 -10.99 -5.90 31.91
N LYS A 197 -11.59 -4.71 32.01
CA LYS A 197 -12.43 -4.34 33.16
C LYS A 197 -13.62 -5.29 33.32
N GLU A 198 -14.28 -5.68 32.24
CA GLU A 198 -15.42 -6.62 32.30
C GLU A 198 -15.01 -8.05 32.68
N VAL A 199 -13.83 -8.49 32.26
CA VAL A 199 -13.28 -9.82 32.59
C VAL A 199 -12.83 -9.90 34.06
N PHE A 200 -12.13 -8.89 34.58
CA PHE A 200 -11.64 -8.88 35.98
C PHE A 200 -12.65 -8.35 37.00
N PHE A 201 -13.64 -7.56 36.57
CA PHE A 201 -14.64 -6.91 37.44
C PHE A 201 -16.07 -7.03 36.87
N PRO A 202 -16.59 -8.26 36.65
CA PRO A 202 -17.92 -8.47 36.09
C PRO A 202 -19.01 -7.85 36.97
N GLY A 203 -19.80 -6.96 36.37
CA GLY A 203 -20.92 -6.29 37.05
C GLY A 203 -20.55 -5.16 38.02
N ALA A 204 -19.27 -4.74 38.10
CA ALA A 204 -18.89 -3.57 38.87
C ALA A 204 -19.58 -2.29 38.35
N ALA A 205 -20.13 -1.49 39.26
CA ALA A 205 -20.76 -0.21 38.93
C ALA A 205 -19.72 0.84 38.53
N ASP A 206 -20.11 1.87 37.76
CA ASP A 206 -19.17 2.87 37.25
C ASP A 206 -18.44 3.65 38.37
N ASP A 207 -19.07 3.80 39.54
CA ASP A 207 -18.45 4.39 40.74
C ASP A 207 -17.28 3.53 41.28
N ASP A 208 -17.34 2.21 41.16
CA ASP A 208 -16.21 1.32 41.52
C ASP A 208 -15.19 1.18 40.37
N ARG A 209 -15.64 1.33 39.12
CA ARG A 209 -14.75 1.34 37.94
C ARG A 209 -13.87 2.58 37.86
N ALA A 210 -14.29 3.70 38.44
CA ALA A 210 -13.51 4.93 38.57
C ALA A 210 -12.43 4.80 39.67
N LYS A 211 -12.77 4.21 40.82
CA LYS A 211 -11.81 3.97 41.94
C LYS A 211 -10.64 3.05 41.55
N LEU A 212 -10.81 2.25 40.49
CA LEU A 212 -9.76 1.41 39.92
C LEU A 212 -8.77 2.17 39.01
N GLU A 213 -9.00 3.45 38.72
CA GLU A 213 -8.12 4.31 37.90
C GLU A 213 -7.17 5.17 38.74
N ASP A 214 -7.33 5.20 40.07
CA ASP A 214 -6.55 6.03 41.03
C ASP A 214 -5.54 5.22 41.88
N ASP A 215 -5.44 3.89 41.72
CA ASP A 215 -4.69 3.00 42.64
C ASP A 215 -3.63 2.11 41.95
N ASP A 216 -2.83 2.71 41.07
CA ASP A 216 -1.78 2.08 40.26
C ASP A 216 -0.88 1.11 41.07
N ASP A 217 -0.43 1.54 42.26
CA ASP A 217 0.53 0.81 43.11
C ASP A 217 -0.01 -0.54 43.65
N LYS A 218 -1.32 -0.78 43.62
CA LYS A 218 -1.93 -2.05 44.08
C LYS A 218 -2.37 -2.98 42.95
N GLY A 219 -2.31 -2.53 41.70
CA GLY A 219 -2.94 -3.20 40.56
C GLY A 219 -2.58 -4.68 40.39
N LEU A 220 -1.29 -5.02 40.31
CA LEU A 220 -0.87 -6.37 39.90
C LEU A 220 -1.31 -7.50 40.85
N ASN A 221 -1.09 -7.34 42.16
CA ASN A 221 -1.53 -8.36 43.13
C ASN A 221 -3.06 -8.44 43.19
N THR A 222 -3.75 -7.30 43.12
CA THR A 222 -5.22 -7.20 43.15
C THR A 222 -5.87 -7.87 41.91
N LEU A 223 -5.19 -7.84 40.76
CA LEU A 223 -5.59 -8.52 39.52
C LEU A 223 -5.30 -10.03 39.58
N LEU A 224 -4.17 -10.45 40.17
CA LEU A 224 -3.85 -11.87 40.37
C LEU A 224 -4.82 -12.54 41.36
N GLU A 225 -5.21 -11.84 42.43
CA GLU A 225 -6.24 -12.29 43.39
C GLU A 225 -7.64 -12.35 42.77
N ARG A 226 -7.89 -11.62 41.68
CA ARG A 226 -9.16 -11.61 40.91
C ARG A 226 -9.03 -12.28 39.53
N MET A 227 -8.07 -13.17 39.34
CA MET A 227 -7.93 -13.89 38.07
C MET A 227 -9.22 -14.71 37.79
N PRO A 228 -9.84 -14.58 36.60
CA PRO A 228 -11.09 -15.28 36.29
C PRO A 228 -10.93 -16.80 36.23
N GLU A 229 -11.98 -17.54 36.58
CA GLU A 229 -12.03 -18.99 36.37
C GLU A 229 -12.02 -19.37 34.87
N ASP A 230 -12.66 -18.55 34.02
CA ASP A 230 -12.61 -18.68 32.57
C ASP A 230 -11.58 -17.72 31.97
N THR A 231 -10.40 -18.25 31.64
CA THR A 231 -9.32 -17.48 31.01
C THR A 231 -9.39 -17.50 29.47
N THR A 232 -10.44 -18.03 28.83
CA THR A 232 -10.45 -18.24 27.36
C THR A 232 -10.43 -16.94 26.55
N ALA A 233 -10.98 -15.86 27.08
CA ALA A 233 -10.95 -14.53 26.44
C ALA A 233 -9.58 -13.83 26.54
N LEU A 234 -8.82 -14.08 27.63
CA LEU A 234 -7.59 -13.35 27.95
C LEU A 234 -6.49 -13.45 26.87
N PRO A 235 -6.20 -14.60 26.25
CA PRO A 235 -5.22 -14.68 25.15
C PRO A 235 -5.56 -13.77 23.96
N ASN A 236 -6.84 -13.59 23.63
CA ASN A 236 -7.24 -12.71 22.53
C ASN A 236 -7.04 -11.24 22.92
N LEU A 237 -7.51 -10.84 24.10
CA LEU A 237 -7.31 -9.48 24.63
C LEU A 237 -5.83 -9.12 24.80
N PHE A 238 -4.98 -10.10 25.14
CA PHE A 238 -3.53 -9.94 25.20
C PHE A 238 -2.92 -9.72 23.81
N MET A 239 -3.30 -10.51 22.82
CA MET A 239 -2.82 -10.33 21.44
C MET A 239 -3.27 -8.98 20.85
N MET A 240 -4.50 -8.56 21.14
CA MET A 240 -5.01 -7.23 20.78
C MET A 240 -4.21 -6.11 21.46
N SER A 241 -3.90 -6.23 22.76
CA SER A 241 -3.11 -5.21 23.46
C SER A 241 -1.67 -5.14 22.95
N GLN A 242 -1.03 -6.27 22.59
CA GLN A 242 0.28 -6.24 21.92
C GLN A 242 0.23 -5.52 20.56
N GLY A 243 -0.85 -5.68 19.79
CA GLY A 243 -1.07 -4.93 18.55
C GLY A 243 -1.09 -3.42 18.78
N CYS A 244 -1.87 -2.94 19.76
CA CYS A 244 -1.93 -1.52 20.10
C CYS A 244 -0.59 -0.97 20.65
N ILE A 245 0.10 -1.72 21.51
CA ILE A 245 1.43 -1.35 22.02
C ILE A 245 2.42 -1.21 20.86
N LEU A 246 2.42 -2.15 19.91
CA LEU A 246 3.32 -2.13 18.77
C LEU A 246 3.05 -0.94 17.82
N LEU A 247 1.78 -0.54 17.64
CA LEU A 247 1.43 0.71 16.94
C LEU A 247 1.92 1.96 17.69
N LEU A 248 1.79 2.01 19.02
CA LEU A 248 2.31 3.12 19.83
C LEU A 248 3.84 3.25 19.72
N MET A 249 4.57 2.13 19.75
CA MET A 249 6.02 2.11 19.49
C MET A 249 6.36 2.63 18.09
N LEU A 250 5.59 2.25 17.06
CA LEU A 250 5.76 2.72 15.69
C LEU A 250 5.50 4.24 15.56
N LYS A 251 4.42 4.75 16.18
CA LYS A 251 4.13 6.20 16.25
C LYS A 251 5.29 6.96 16.88
N GLN A 252 5.81 6.49 18.03
CA GLN A 252 6.92 7.15 18.72
C GLN A 252 8.20 7.14 17.87
N HIS A 253 8.52 6.01 17.22
CA HIS A 253 9.65 5.90 16.31
C HIS A 253 9.55 6.90 15.14
N LEU A 254 8.40 6.95 14.44
CA LEU A 254 8.20 7.88 13.32
C LEU A 254 8.25 9.35 13.78
N LYS A 255 7.68 9.67 14.95
CA LYS A 255 7.74 11.00 15.57
C LYS A 255 9.17 11.45 15.84
N GLU A 256 10.01 10.57 16.40
CA GLU A 256 11.42 10.87 16.72
C GLU A 256 12.34 10.90 15.48
N LEU A 257 12.10 10.01 14.51
CA LEU A 257 12.90 9.86 13.29
C LEU A 257 12.81 11.13 12.42
N TYR A 258 11.59 11.66 12.27
CA TYR A 258 11.28 12.86 11.47
C TYR A 258 11.08 14.14 12.31
N ARG A 259 11.33 14.06 13.63
CA ARG A 259 11.27 15.18 14.59
C ARG A 259 9.94 15.96 14.54
N PHE A 260 8.81 15.26 14.54
CA PHE A 260 7.51 15.91 14.58
C PHE A 260 7.17 16.33 16.01
N THR A 261 6.79 17.59 16.18
CA THR A 261 6.22 18.09 17.43
C THR A 261 4.75 17.68 17.53
N ASP A 262 4.25 17.51 18.75
CA ASP A 262 2.85 17.13 18.98
C ASP A 262 1.89 18.15 18.38
N SER A 263 2.18 19.45 18.48
CA SER A 263 1.40 20.52 17.85
C SER A 263 1.35 20.43 16.31
N LYS A 264 2.30 19.72 15.67
CA LYS A 264 2.30 19.45 14.23
C LYS A 264 1.46 18.21 13.89
N ILE A 265 1.50 17.20 14.75
CA ILE A 265 0.67 15.97 14.63
C ILE A 265 -0.81 16.33 14.80
N HIS A 266 -1.16 17.06 15.87
CA HIS A 266 -2.54 17.52 16.14
C HIS A 266 -3.11 18.47 15.07
N ARG A 267 -2.25 19.13 14.28
CA ARG A 267 -2.65 19.98 13.14
C ARG A 267 -2.76 19.22 11.81
N TYR A 268 -2.36 17.94 11.75
CA TYR A 268 -2.46 17.17 10.52
C TYR A 268 -3.89 16.65 10.32
N SER A 269 -4.45 16.91 9.14
CA SER A 269 -5.70 16.31 8.68
C SER A 269 -5.51 15.57 7.35
N PRO A 270 -5.97 14.31 7.21
CA PRO A 270 -5.96 13.60 5.95
C PRO A 270 -6.75 14.30 4.83
N THR A 271 -7.78 15.07 5.16
CA THR A 271 -8.67 15.74 4.19
C THR A 271 -8.09 17.03 3.62
N GLU A 272 -7.01 17.57 4.20
CA GLU A 272 -6.37 18.78 3.70
C GLU A 272 -5.73 18.60 2.31
N GLN A 273 -5.68 19.73 1.59
CA GLN A 273 -5.06 19.84 0.28
C GLN A 273 -3.59 19.37 0.35
N ALA A 274 -3.21 18.44 -0.54
CA ALA A 274 -1.91 17.76 -0.49
C ALA A 274 -0.72 18.73 -0.31
N LYS A 275 -0.74 19.87 -1.03
CA LYS A 275 0.29 20.92 -1.03
C LYS A 275 0.68 21.46 0.36
N VAL A 276 -0.18 21.34 1.38
CA VAL A 276 0.14 21.75 2.76
C VAL A 276 1.20 20.83 3.39
N TRP A 277 1.15 19.54 3.08
CA TRP A 277 1.95 18.46 3.69
C TRP A 277 2.91 17.75 2.71
N ASP A 278 2.88 18.12 1.43
CA ASP A 278 3.78 17.65 0.36
C ASP A 278 5.21 18.27 0.47
N LYS A 279 5.68 18.43 1.70
CA LYS A 279 7.00 19.00 2.05
C LYS A 279 8.00 17.86 2.21
N PRO A 280 9.22 17.95 1.65
CA PRO A 280 10.25 16.92 1.83
C PRO A 280 10.55 16.57 3.29
N LEU A 281 10.97 15.34 3.53
CA LEU A 281 11.41 14.84 4.84
C LEU A 281 12.91 15.03 5.08
N THR A 282 13.27 15.30 6.33
CA THR A 282 14.65 15.38 6.83
C THR A 282 14.81 14.49 8.05
N GLY A 283 15.04 13.19 7.82
CA GLY A 283 15.21 12.20 8.89
C GLY A 283 16.58 12.25 9.58
N LYS A 284 16.65 11.72 10.81
CA LYS A 284 17.95 11.32 11.41
C LYS A 284 18.46 10.06 10.70
N ALA A 285 19.74 10.00 10.37
CA ALA A 285 20.38 8.73 10.04
C ALA A 285 20.56 7.88 11.32
N LYS A 286 20.51 6.54 11.18
CA LYS A 286 20.83 5.54 12.23
C LYS A 286 19.89 5.48 13.45
N MET A 287 18.61 5.83 13.31
CA MET A 287 17.59 5.42 14.30
C MET A 287 17.05 4.03 13.95
N THR A 288 16.93 3.14 14.94
CA THR A 288 16.47 1.76 14.74
C THR A 288 15.14 1.53 15.43
N PHE A 289 14.14 1.00 14.71
CA PHE A 289 12.93 0.46 15.31
C PHE A 289 13.20 -0.96 15.82
N ASN A 290 12.94 -1.20 17.11
CA ASN A 290 13.22 -2.49 17.74
C ASN A 290 12.20 -2.76 18.87
N PRO A 291 11.07 -3.41 18.57
CA PRO A 291 10.02 -3.65 19.55
C PRO A 291 10.37 -4.86 20.44
N SER A 292 11.35 -4.71 21.34
CA SER A 292 11.90 -5.81 22.15
C SER A 292 10.84 -6.61 22.88
N GLN A 293 9.92 -5.96 23.61
CA GLN A 293 8.86 -6.64 24.35
C GLN A 293 8.00 -7.56 23.45
N ALA A 294 7.60 -7.10 22.26
CA ALA A 294 6.83 -7.91 21.33
C ALA A 294 7.67 -9.08 20.75
N MET A 295 8.96 -8.85 20.47
CA MET A 295 9.89 -9.88 20.01
C MET A 295 10.17 -10.96 21.07
N ASP A 296 10.32 -10.56 22.32
CA ASP A 296 10.59 -11.47 23.44
C ASP A 296 9.34 -12.32 23.74
N LEU A 297 8.15 -11.72 23.66
CA LEU A 297 6.89 -12.48 23.68
C LEU A 297 6.76 -13.45 22.50
N ASP A 298 7.12 -13.05 21.27
CA ASP A 298 7.09 -13.95 20.11
C ASP A 298 8.05 -15.15 20.26
N ARG A 299 9.23 -14.92 20.85
CA ARG A 299 10.21 -15.97 21.21
C ARG A 299 9.67 -16.92 22.30
N GLU A 300 8.95 -16.40 23.29
CA GLU A 300 8.34 -17.18 24.38
C GLU A 300 7.09 -17.96 23.94
N THR A 301 6.32 -17.46 22.96
CA THR A 301 5.17 -18.22 22.44
C THR A 301 5.63 -19.54 21.78
N PRO A 302 5.03 -20.69 22.13
CA PRO A 302 5.40 -21.97 21.54
C PRO A 302 4.93 -22.04 20.09
N LYS A 303 5.80 -21.60 19.17
CA LYS A 303 5.59 -21.61 17.72
C LYS A 303 5.18 -23.01 17.25
N THR A 304 3.88 -23.19 17.04
CA THR A 304 3.28 -24.49 16.71
C THR A 304 3.64 -24.86 15.28
N CYS A 305 4.83 -25.44 15.13
CA CYS A 305 5.49 -25.78 13.88
C CYS A 305 4.47 -26.31 12.86
N HIS A 306 4.23 -25.57 11.78
CA HIS A 306 3.16 -25.79 10.80
C HIS A 306 3.37 -27.03 9.88
N LYS A 307 3.90 -28.12 10.44
CA LYS A 307 3.88 -29.50 9.93
C LYS A 307 2.46 -30.10 9.88
N LYS A 308 1.49 -29.31 9.40
CA LYS A 308 0.14 -29.75 9.00
C LYS A 308 -0.60 -28.81 8.04
N MET A 309 0.10 -27.89 7.36
CA MET A 309 -0.42 -27.36 6.10
C MET A 309 -0.13 -28.32 4.94
N THR A 310 -0.90 -29.41 4.88
CA THR A 310 -1.39 -29.83 3.55
C THR A 310 -2.14 -28.63 2.97
N PRO A 311 -1.87 -28.17 1.75
CA PRO A 311 -2.56 -27.01 1.19
C PRO A 311 -4.01 -27.37 0.84
N LYS A 312 -4.88 -27.34 1.86
CA LYS A 312 -6.29 -26.99 1.63
C LYS A 312 -6.27 -25.58 1.06
N LEU A 313 -6.73 -25.46 -0.17
CA LEU A 313 -6.86 -24.20 -0.89
C LEU A 313 -7.78 -23.26 -0.10
N ARG A 314 -7.19 -22.41 0.76
CA ARG A 314 -7.82 -21.19 1.25
C ARG A 314 -7.21 -20.02 0.49
N TYR A 315 -7.66 -19.86 -0.75
CA TYR A 315 -7.48 -18.59 -1.43
C TYR A 315 -8.20 -17.51 -0.61
N PRO A 316 -7.74 -16.24 -0.64
CA PRO A 316 -8.65 -15.12 -0.46
C PRO A 316 -9.73 -15.27 -1.53
N ASP A 317 -11.00 -15.14 -1.15
CA ASP A 317 -12.13 -15.47 -2.00
C ASP A 317 -12.13 -14.56 -3.26
N ASP A 318 -12.12 -15.15 -4.45
CA ASP A 318 -12.12 -14.44 -5.75
C ASP A 318 -13.56 -13.95 -6.10
N ASP A 319 -14.16 -13.16 -5.20
CA ASP A 319 -15.50 -12.55 -5.33
C ASP A 319 -15.46 -10.99 -5.34
N ASP A 320 -14.29 -10.40 -5.66
CA ASP A 320 -14.20 -9.00 -6.11
C ASP A 320 -14.63 -8.90 -7.58
N ASP A 321 -15.88 -8.54 -7.81
CA ASP A 321 -16.49 -8.36 -9.14
C ASP A 321 -15.80 -7.20 -9.90
N ILE A 322 -14.80 -7.52 -10.73
CA ILE A 322 -14.12 -6.52 -11.57
C ILE A 322 -15.06 -6.15 -12.73
N PRO A 323 -15.64 -4.94 -12.79
CA PRO A 323 -16.54 -4.58 -13.86
C PRO A 323 -15.78 -4.56 -15.19
N PRO A 324 -16.35 -5.11 -16.29
CA PRO A 324 -15.66 -5.13 -17.57
C PRO A 324 -15.42 -3.70 -18.07
N PRO A 325 -14.24 -3.40 -18.65
CA PRO A 325 -13.94 -2.07 -19.17
C PRO A 325 -14.91 -1.69 -20.29
N PRO A 326 -15.33 -0.41 -20.39
CA PRO A 326 -16.36 0.01 -21.33
C PRO A 326 -15.94 -0.27 -22.78
N SER A 327 -16.74 -1.08 -23.48
CA SER A 327 -16.51 -1.45 -24.87
C SER A 327 -16.60 -0.23 -25.79
N GLN A 328 -15.50 0.13 -26.44
CA GLN A 328 -15.49 1.21 -27.43
C GLN A 328 -16.31 0.79 -28.67
N SER A 329 -17.49 1.40 -28.85
CA SER A 329 -18.41 1.09 -29.93
C SER A 329 -17.94 1.68 -31.27
N SER A 330 -17.34 0.85 -32.13
CA SER A 330 -16.92 1.25 -33.47
C SER A 330 -17.99 0.95 -34.53
N HIS A 331 -18.66 2.01 -35.02
CA HIS A 331 -19.35 2.11 -36.32
C HIS A 331 -20.54 1.17 -36.65
N GLY A 332 -21.71 1.77 -36.90
CA GLY A 332 -22.64 1.33 -37.96
C GLY A 332 -22.07 1.70 -39.35
N THR A 333 -22.66 1.38 -40.50
CA THR A 333 -24.06 1.03 -40.88
C THR A 333 -24.02 0.48 -42.34
N PRO A 334 -25.12 0.17 -43.07
CA PRO A 334 -26.52 -0.13 -42.71
C PRO A 334 -27.00 -1.52 -43.27
N ALA A 335 -28.31 -1.79 -43.21
CA ALA A 335 -28.93 -3.06 -43.63
C ALA A 335 -29.48 -3.07 -45.08
N ALA A 336 -29.85 -4.25 -45.59
CA ALA A 336 -30.57 -4.43 -46.86
C ALA A 336 -31.58 -5.61 -46.85
N ALA A 337 -32.85 -5.29 -47.16
CA ALA A 337 -33.97 -6.07 -47.75
C ALA A 337 -34.16 -7.60 -47.49
N GLY A 338 -35.41 -7.97 -47.17
CA GLY A 338 -35.95 -9.35 -47.29
C GLY A 338 -37.35 -9.52 -46.67
N THR A 339 -38.38 -9.85 -47.47
CA THR A 339 -39.81 -9.93 -47.07
C THR A 339 -40.35 -11.39 -47.07
N PRO A 340 -41.61 -11.70 -46.63
CA PRO A 340 -41.87 -12.91 -45.82
C PRO A 340 -42.83 -13.97 -46.41
N SER A 341 -42.97 -15.10 -45.69
CA SER A 341 -44.10 -16.06 -45.68
C SER A 341 -43.99 -16.98 -44.43
N GLY A 342 -45.00 -17.70 -43.93
CA GLY A 342 -46.45 -17.77 -44.23
C GLY A 342 -47.13 -18.95 -43.50
N GLY A 343 -48.45 -18.90 -43.27
CA GLY A 343 -49.27 -19.93 -42.56
C GLY A 343 -49.63 -19.53 -41.11
N GLN A 344 -50.89 -19.54 -40.63
CA GLN A 344 -51.98 -20.56 -40.55
C GLN A 344 -51.81 -21.57 -39.38
N ALA A 345 -52.83 -21.95 -38.59
CA ALA A 345 -54.21 -21.42 -38.40
C ALA A 345 -54.88 -22.03 -37.13
N GLY A 346 -56.00 -21.43 -36.65
CA GLY A 346 -56.90 -21.97 -35.59
C GLY A 346 -56.47 -21.67 -34.14
N GLY A 347 -57.37 -21.61 -33.14
CA GLY A 347 -58.85 -21.71 -33.15
C GLY A 347 -59.47 -21.52 -31.74
N ASP A 348 -60.81 -21.39 -31.68
CA ASP A 348 -61.73 -21.60 -30.54
C ASP A 348 -61.59 -20.82 -29.21
N ALA A 349 -62.19 -19.61 -29.21
CA ALA A 349 -63.34 -19.13 -28.40
C ALA A 349 -63.67 -19.59 -26.95
N LEU A 350 -64.43 -18.70 -26.27
CA LEU A 350 -65.17 -18.82 -24.97
C LEU A 350 -64.31 -18.71 -23.69
N ASP A 351 -64.78 -18.15 -22.55
CA ASP A 351 -66.10 -17.60 -22.19
C ASP A 351 -66.02 -16.46 -21.12
N ALA A 352 -67.19 -15.91 -20.76
CA ALA A 352 -67.55 -15.17 -19.54
C ALA A 352 -67.14 -13.69 -19.39
N ALA A 353 -68.02 -12.94 -18.71
CA ALA A 353 -67.98 -11.48 -18.53
C ALA A 353 -68.69 -11.05 -17.22
N GLN A 354 -68.86 -9.73 -17.03
CA GLN A 354 -69.52 -9.04 -15.90
C GLN A 354 -68.63 -8.89 -14.64
N GLY A 355 -68.59 -7.74 -13.96
CA GLY A 355 -69.25 -6.45 -14.27
C GLY A 355 -68.71 -5.28 -13.41
N GLY A 356 -69.07 -4.05 -13.78
CA GLY A 356 -68.81 -2.82 -13.00
C GLY A 356 -69.93 -2.52 -11.99
N PRO A 357 -70.22 -1.24 -11.62
CA PRO A 357 -69.84 0.01 -12.29
C PRO A 357 -69.25 1.14 -11.40
N GLU A 358 -68.84 2.25 -12.04
CA GLU A 358 -69.06 3.70 -11.72
C GLU A 358 -69.01 4.21 -10.24
N THR A 359 -68.53 5.42 -9.90
CA THR A 359 -68.24 6.72 -10.58
C THR A 359 -66.92 7.33 -10.03
N GLY A 360 -66.32 8.42 -10.54
CA GLY A 360 -66.54 9.24 -11.76
C GLY A 360 -65.81 10.60 -11.65
N GLU A 361 -65.41 11.18 -12.80
CA GLU A 361 -65.06 12.62 -13.05
C GLU A 361 -63.86 13.27 -12.28
N SER A 362 -63.08 14.23 -12.82
CA SER A 362 -62.88 14.71 -14.21
C SER A 362 -61.58 15.57 -14.35
N GLN A 363 -61.02 15.60 -15.57
CA GLN A 363 -60.52 16.75 -16.40
C GLN A 363 -59.81 18.00 -15.77
N ASP A 364 -58.94 18.76 -16.46
CA ASP A 364 -58.45 18.71 -17.86
C ASP A 364 -57.07 19.38 -18.13
N SER A 365 -56.50 19.02 -19.30
CA SER A 365 -55.73 19.78 -20.32
C SER A 365 -54.75 20.96 -20.08
N LYS A 366 -53.68 20.93 -20.91
CA LYS A 366 -52.77 22.02 -21.38
C LYS A 366 -53.52 22.96 -22.39
N PRO A 367 -53.10 24.21 -22.77
CA PRO A 367 -51.83 24.47 -23.52
C PRO A 367 -51.17 25.90 -23.57
N VAL A 368 -49.94 25.88 -24.11
CA VAL A 368 -49.13 26.86 -24.92
C VAL A 368 -49.55 28.34 -25.15
N ALA A 369 -48.60 29.26 -24.89
CA ALA A 369 -48.28 30.52 -25.62
C ALA A 369 -46.76 30.87 -25.38
N VAL A 370 -45.94 31.56 -26.21
CA VAL A 370 -46.01 32.34 -27.48
C VAL A 370 -46.20 33.88 -27.33
N ILE A 371 -45.62 34.68 -28.26
CA ILE A 371 -45.51 36.18 -28.34
C ILE A 371 -44.26 36.73 -27.58
N ASP A 372 -43.26 37.49 -28.08
CA ASP A 372 -42.97 38.29 -29.32
C ASP A 372 -43.48 39.77 -29.29
N LEU A 373 -42.99 40.84 -29.95
CA LEU A 373 -42.00 41.13 -31.02
C LEU A 373 -41.26 42.48 -30.72
N SER A 374 -39.95 42.62 -31.04
CA SER A 374 -39.32 43.93 -31.39
C SER A 374 -37.90 43.78 -31.96
N GLY A 375 -37.54 44.53 -33.01
CA GLY A 375 -36.18 44.61 -33.56
C GLY A 375 -36.01 45.80 -34.51
N ASP A 376 -34.80 45.99 -35.06
CA ASP A 376 -34.49 47.01 -36.08
C ASP A 376 -33.38 46.50 -37.04
N GLY A 377 -33.35 47.03 -38.27
CA GLY A 377 -32.28 46.80 -39.27
C GLY A 377 -31.16 47.86 -39.17
N ASP A 378 -30.26 48.04 -40.14
CA ASP A 378 -29.97 47.36 -41.43
C ASP A 378 -28.49 47.70 -41.78
N GLY A 379 -27.79 46.92 -42.62
CA GLY A 379 -26.36 47.18 -42.91
C GLY A 379 -25.60 46.13 -43.74
N ASP A 380 -25.46 46.41 -45.04
CA ASP A 380 -24.94 45.52 -46.09
C ASP A 380 -23.40 45.28 -46.12
N ASN A 381 -23.05 44.14 -46.76
CA ASN A 381 -21.89 43.87 -47.63
C ASN A 381 -20.61 43.15 -47.11
N GLY A 382 -19.91 42.45 -48.02
CA GLY A 382 -18.50 42.08 -47.88
C GLY A 382 -18.10 40.59 -47.82
N GLY A 383 -18.70 39.68 -48.61
CA GLY A 383 -18.39 38.23 -48.53
C GLY A 383 -17.11 37.75 -49.24
N ARG A 384 -16.48 36.66 -48.75
CA ARG A 384 -15.58 35.77 -49.53
C ARG A 384 -15.40 34.37 -48.90
N LYS A 385 -15.19 33.36 -49.76
CA LYS A 385 -14.87 31.96 -49.36
C LYS A 385 -13.42 31.84 -48.88
N VAL A 386 -13.17 30.84 -48.02
CA VAL A 386 -11.83 30.28 -47.75
C VAL A 386 -11.87 28.76 -47.94
N GLU A 387 -10.83 28.18 -48.54
CA GLU A 387 -10.77 26.75 -48.90
C GLU A 387 -10.11 25.86 -47.83
N ILE A 388 -10.43 24.56 -47.89
CA ILE A 388 -9.81 23.49 -47.12
C ILE A 388 -8.41 23.17 -47.69
N ARG A 389 -7.40 23.00 -46.83
CA ARG A 389 -6.16 22.28 -47.18
C ARG A 389 -5.78 21.24 -46.10
N LYS A 390 -5.34 20.07 -46.56
CA LYS A 390 -4.95 18.93 -45.72
C LYS A 390 -3.45 19.00 -45.37
N ALA A 391 -3.07 18.48 -44.20
CA ALA A 391 -1.68 18.27 -43.83
C ALA A 391 -1.10 16.99 -44.48
N PRO A 392 0.20 16.95 -44.82
CA PRO A 392 0.86 15.77 -45.35
C PRO A 392 1.41 14.84 -44.25
N SER A 393 1.46 13.54 -44.55
CA SER A 393 2.25 12.55 -43.81
C SER A 393 3.57 12.29 -44.55
N SER A 394 4.62 11.86 -43.85
CA SER A 394 5.84 11.33 -44.49
C SER A 394 6.35 10.09 -43.76
N LEU A 395 6.67 9.06 -44.54
CA LEU A 395 7.46 7.92 -44.07
C LEU A 395 8.95 8.24 -44.25
N MET A 396 9.80 7.67 -43.40
CA MET A 396 11.23 7.51 -43.66
C MET A 396 11.59 6.02 -43.62
N ALA A 397 12.40 5.58 -44.58
CA ALA A 397 12.60 4.16 -44.86
C ALA A 397 13.83 3.58 -44.17
N TYR A 398 13.74 2.32 -43.75
CA TYR A 398 14.90 1.51 -43.37
C TYR A 398 15.76 1.18 -44.60
N HIS A 399 17.09 1.20 -44.43
CA HIS A 399 18.04 0.55 -45.33
C HIS A 399 19.07 -0.26 -44.54
N LYS A 400 19.34 -1.49 -45.00
CA LYS A 400 20.34 -2.39 -44.40
C LYS A 400 21.71 -2.15 -45.02
N ARG A 401 22.78 -2.38 -44.24
CA ARG A 401 24.01 -3.02 -44.74
C ARG A 401 24.65 -3.89 -43.65
N SER A 402 25.60 -4.72 -44.06
CA SER A 402 26.14 -5.87 -43.32
C SER A 402 27.68 -5.89 -43.43
N MET A 403 28.33 -6.94 -42.91
CA MET A 403 29.78 -7.23 -42.92
C MET A 403 30.60 -6.43 -41.87
N SER A 404 31.63 -6.98 -41.21
CA SER A 404 32.02 -8.40 -41.03
C SER A 404 32.89 -8.57 -39.77
N SER A 405 33.10 -9.82 -39.34
CA SER A 405 34.07 -10.24 -38.33
C SER A 405 35.53 -9.93 -38.72
N HIS A 406 36.37 -9.64 -37.71
CA HIS A 406 37.75 -10.14 -37.68
C HIS A 406 38.26 -10.32 -36.23
N HIS A 407 38.86 -11.49 -35.94
CA HIS A 407 39.62 -11.74 -34.72
C HIS A 407 41.03 -11.11 -34.75
N ARG A 408 41.60 -10.82 -33.57
CA ARG A 408 43.00 -11.19 -33.27
C ARG A 408 43.27 -11.33 -31.77
N HIS A 409 44.28 -12.15 -31.43
CA HIS A 409 44.65 -12.52 -30.06
C HIS A 409 45.89 -11.78 -29.53
N GLY A 410 45.92 -11.59 -28.20
CA GLY A 410 47.15 -11.53 -27.40
C GLY A 410 47.89 -10.18 -27.38
N ARG A 411 48.91 -10.00 -26.52
CA ARG A 411 49.43 -10.85 -25.43
C ARG A 411 50.35 -9.97 -24.53
N THR A 412 50.74 -10.44 -23.34
CA THR A 412 51.90 -9.98 -22.50
C THR A 412 51.97 -8.49 -22.10
N SER A 413 51.85 -8.05 -20.84
CA SER A 413 52.59 -8.37 -19.57
C SER A 413 53.89 -7.57 -19.34
N LYS A 414 54.13 -7.19 -18.06
CA LYS A 414 55.23 -6.40 -17.43
C LYS A 414 54.82 -4.95 -17.11
N SER A 415 55.13 -4.28 -15.99
CA SER A 415 55.68 -4.55 -14.63
C SER A 415 56.80 -3.55 -14.27
N SER A 416 56.84 -3.05 -13.03
CA SER A 416 57.78 -2.03 -12.50
C SER A 416 57.59 -0.60 -13.06
N SER A 417 58.04 0.48 -12.43
CA SER A 417 58.91 0.62 -11.24
C SER A 417 58.48 1.77 -10.28
N LEU A 418 59.32 2.13 -9.30
CA LEU A 418 59.00 2.96 -8.12
C LEU A 418 59.55 4.40 -8.17
N SER A 419 59.01 5.25 -7.27
CA SER A 419 59.69 6.37 -6.58
C SER A 419 59.93 7.73 -7.29
N SER A 420 59.28 8.79 -6.78
CA SER A 420 59.95 9.90 -6.06
C SER A 420 58.96 10.88 -5.39
N LYS A 421 59.43 11.69 -4.42
CA LYS A 421 58.72 12.78 -3.68
C LYS A 421 59.35 14.15 -4.11
N PRO A 422 59.13 15.34 -3.48
CA PRO A 422 58.20 15.77 -2.40
C PRO A 422 57.54 17.17 -2.60
N HIS A 423 56.86 17.68 -1.56
CA HIS A 423 56.45 19.09 -1.29
C HIS A 423 55.21 19.64 -2.06
N LYS A 424 54.48 20.69 -1.58
CA LYS A 424 54.76 21.70 -0.53
C LYS A 424 53.45 22.23 0.14
N HIS A 425 53.45 22.51 1.44
CA HIS A 425 52.32 23.17 2.13
C HIS A 425 52.20 24.68 1.83
N LYS A 426 50.97 25.23 1.96
CA LYS A 426 50.73 26.66 2.27
C LYS A 426 49.64 26.80 3.35
N LYS A 427 49.93 27.60 4.39
CA LYS A 427 48.96 28.13 5.39
C LYS A 427 48.86 29.65 5.22
N LYS A 428 47.65 30.23 5.30
CA LYS A 428 47.31 31.65 5.62
C LYS A 428 45.78 31.81 5.51
N LYS A 429 45.08 32.66 6.28
CA LYS A 429 45.41 33.36 7.54
C LYS A 429 44.08 33.75 8.23
N ARG A 430 44.00 33.77 9.57
CA ARG A 430 42.91 34.46 10.30
C ARG A 430 43.15 35.98 10.30
N ARG A 431 42.09 36.77 10.47
CA ARG A 431 42.10 38.21 10.80
C ARG A 431 40.97 38.50 11.81
N TRP A 432 41.19 39.45 12.71
CA TRP A 432 40.27 39.91 13.76
C TRP A 432 40.31 41.44 13.81
N HIS A 433 39.19 42.06 14.20
CA HIS A 433 38.92 43.43 14.71
C HIS A 433 37.39 43.47 14.95
N TYR A 434 36.76 43.96 16.03
CA TYR A 434 37.10 44.92 17.11
C TYR A 434 37.08 46.39 16.62
N SER A 435 36.22 47.31 17.10
CA SER A 435 35.04 47.23 18.01
C SER A 435 34.24 48.55 17.92
N GLU A 436 32.98 48.55 18.36
CA GLU A 436 32.12 49.66 18.84
C GLU A 436 30.80 48.94 19.23
N ASP A 437 30.27 48.94 20.46
CA ASP A 437 29.95 49.99 21.45
C ASP A 437 28.62 50.72 21.12
N ASP A 438 27.57 50.36 21.86
CA ASP A 438 26.36 51.14 22.21
C ASP A 438 25.64 50.40 23.37
N ASP A 439 24.95 51.13 24.26
CA ASP A 439 24.50 50.70 25.60
C ASP A 439 23.01 50.22 25.68
N GLU A 440 22.31 50.51 26.78
CA GLU A 440 20.97 50.03 27.24
C GLU A 440 21.01 48.62 27.88
N GLU A 441 21.42 48.48 29.15
CA GLU A 441 20.75 48.82 30.44
C GLU A 441 19.72 47.76 30.91
N ASP A 442 19.74 47.52 32.23
CA ASP A 442 19.05 46.43 32.93
C ASP A 442 18.10 47.08 33.97
N ASP A 443 16.80 47.00 33.73
CA ASP A 443 15.78 47.56 34.62
C ASP A 443 14.80 46.47 35.07
N SER A 444 14.90 46.13 36.35
CA SER A 444 14.04 45.15 37.02
C SER A 444 12.90 45.86 37.76
N GLU A 445 11.65 45.46 37.56
CA GLU A 445 10.59 45.81 38.51
C GLU A 445 9.51 44.71 38.63
N ASP A 446 9.28 44.28 39.86
CA ASP A 446 8.13 43.45 40.25
C ASP A 446 6.86 44.33 40.36
N SER A 447 5.70 43.76 40.03
CA SER A 447 4.43 44.18 40.63
C SER A 447 3.35 43.11 40.53
N ASP A 448 2.74 42.80 41.69
CA ASP A 448 1.54 41.99 41.80
C ASP A 448 0.36 42.58 41.01
N TYR A 449 -0.57 41.72 40.59
CA TYR A 449 -1.99 42.11 40.59
C TYR A 449 -2.90 40.94 40.98
N VAL A 450 -3.48 41.04 42.18
CA VAL A 450 -4.59 40.20 42.66
C VAL A 450 -5.66 41.10 43.27
N VAL A 451 -6.72 41.38 42.50
CA VAL A 451 -8.08 41.73 42.96
C VAL A 451 -9.06 41.15 41.95
#